data_AF-A0A1V0M4W2-F1
#
_entry.id   AF-A0A1V0M4W2-F1
#
_cell.length_a   1.000
_cell.length_b   1.000
_cell.length_c   1.000
_cell.angle_alpha   90.00
_cell.angle_beta   90.00
_cell.angle_gamma   90.00
#
_symmetry.space_group_name_H-M   'P 1'
#
loop_
_entity.id
_entity.type
_entity.pdbx_description
1 polymer ?
#
loop_
_entity_poly.entity_id
_entity_poly.type
_entity_poly.pdbx_seq_one_letter_code
_entity_poly.pdbx_strand_id
1 'polypeptide(L)'
;MTGYILADNFTLNRSEEGTYSAFDLNIATALLAGSQLESMTSEGDAIMKAPNGLGWIIAKEPGLERIEDLEKQYNSPCYSPMTNELFTRFIMREYPVTIDPIVAVNGTLVGQWRVASNGASAGINVTTAFQHKLPEFCVTQSENMSEAIVHNGLMQAGIGRTAYLYFQHDMASYDVVFISPQTAEVIKQEPAFWAYCVRVAELDQYAVIGVPQEAELLAVENAKLVLVAQVAEYKRESTSKLDDDKDSEQ
;
A
#
# COMPACT_ATOMS: atom_id res chain seq x y z
N MET A 1 -13.75 6.38 -4.86
CA MET A 1 -13.37 5.93 -3.51
C MET A 1 -12.73 4.55 -3.65
N THR A 2 -11.50 4.37 -3.17
CA THR A 2 -10.83 3.06 -3.18
C THR A 2 -10.89 2.50 -1.77
N GLY A 3 -11.52 1.34 -1.60
CA GLY A 3 -11.57 0.61 -0.33
C GLY A 3 -10.71 -0.64 -0.40
N TYR A 4 -10.01 -0.99 0.68
CA TYR A 4 -9.24 -2.24 0.81
C TYR A 4 -9.95 -3.19 1.76
N ILE A 5 -10.27 -4.40 1.31
CA ILE A 5 -10.86 -5.42 2.17
C ILE A 5 -9.72 -6.00 3.01
N LEU A 6 -9.84 -5.91 4.34
CA LEU A 6 -8.84 -6.44 5.27
C LEU A 6 -9.38 -7.63 6.08
N ALA A 7 -10.69 -7.65 6.30
CA ALA A 7 -11.42 -8.71 6.98
C ALA A 7 -12.88 -8.73 6.49
N ASP A 8 -13.61 -9.82 6.73
CA ASP A 8 -15.01 -9.98 6.29
C ASP A 8 -15.92 -8.82 6.74
N ASN A 9 -15.59 -8.19 7.87
CA ASN A 9 -16.35 -7.09 8.47
C ASN A 9 -15.65 -5.74 8.41
N PHE A 10 -14.54 -5.60 7.67
CA PHE A 10 -13.81 -4.34 7.60
C PHE A 10 -13.22 -4.03 6.23
N THR A 11 -13.56 -2.83 5.74
CA THR A 11 -12.97 -2.23 4.54
C THR A 11 -12.34 -0.90 4.91
N LEU A 12 -11.03 -0.78 4.68
CA LEU A 12 -10.30 0.48 4.86
C LEU A 12 -10.58 1.39 3.67
N ASN A 13 -11.32 2.47 3.90
CA ASN A 13 -11.69 3.40 2.84
C ASN A 13 -10.70 4.56 2.75
N ARG A 14 -10.30 4.88 1.52
CA ARG A 14 -9.50 6.06 1.20
C ARG A 14 -10.43 7.22 0.84
N SER A 15 -10.21 8.40 1.43
CA SER A 15 -10.91 9.63 1.08
C SER A 15 -10.65 10.04 -0.37
N GLU A 16 -11.46 10.97 -0.89
CA GLU A 16 -11.25 11.53 -2.24
C GLU A 16 -9.91 12.26 -2.37
N GLU A 17 -9.45 12.87 -1.28
CA GLU A 17 -8.14 13.53 -1.17
C GLU A 17 -6.97 12.53 -1.04
N GLY A 18 -7.27 11.23 -1.00
CA GLY A 18 -6.26 10.19 -0.95
C GLY A 18 -5.70 9.93 0.45
N THR A 19 -6.39 10.35 1.50
CA THR A 19 -6.02 10.15 2.91
C THR A 19 -6.85 9.04 3.56
N TYR A 20 -6.35 8.45 4.64
CA TYR A 20 -7.10 7.51 5.47
C TYR A 20 -7.41 8.16 6.81
N SER A 21 -8.54 7.80 7.43
CA SER A 21 -8.81 8.25 8.79
C SER A 21 -7.80 7.60 9.75
N ALA A 22 -7.36 8.33 10.78
CA ALA A 22 -6.46 7.79 11.79
C ALA A 22 -7.08 6.58 12.51
N PHE A 23 -8.40 6.61 12.72
CA PHE A 23 -9.14 5.50 13.32
C PHE A 23 -9.09 4.22 12.48
N ASP A 24 -9.38 4.33 11.18
CA ASP A 24 -9.37 3.16 10.29
C ASP A 24 -7.95 2.58 10.12
N LEU A 25 -6.92 3.44 10.13
CA LEU A 25 -5.53 3.00 10.11
C LEU A 25 -5.14 2.23 11.37
N ASN A 26 -5.66 2.62 12.53
CA ASN A 26 -5.46 1.87 13.77
C ASN A 26 -6.10 0.48 13.68
N ILE A 27 -7.33 0.37 13.15
CA ILE A 27 -7.97 -0.93 12.93
C ILE A 27 -7.16 -1.76 11.92
N ALA A 28 -6.77 -1.18 10.79
CA ALA A 28 -5.96 -1.87 9.77
C ALA A 28 -4.65 -2.41 10.34
N THR A 29 -3.94 -1.60 11.14
CA THR A 29 -2.70 -2.00 11.82
C THR A 29 -2.94 -3.16 12.79
N ALA A 30 -4.05 -3.12 13.52
CA ALA A 30 -4.41 -4.18 14.45
C ALA A 30 -4.71 -5.51 13.74
N LEU A 31 -5.44 -5.45 12.61
CA LEU A 31 -5.73 -6.61 11.78
C LEU A 31 -4.45 -7.21 11.18
N LEU A 32 -3.54 -6.38 10.68
CA LEU A 32 -2.22 -6.84 10.21
C LEU A 32 -1.39 -7.48 11.32
N ALA A 33 -1.55 -7.03 12.57
CA ALA A 33 -0.93 -7.64 13.74
C ALA A 33 -1.60 -8.95 14.20
N GLY A 34 -2.56 -9.46 13.44
CA GLY A 34 -3.29 -10.70 13.73
C GLY A 34 -4.43 -10.54 14.74
N SER A 35 -4.78 -9.31 15.12
CA SER A 35 -5.98 -9.07 15.92
C SER A 35 -7.24 -9.25 15.07
N GLN A 36 -8.37 -9.44 15.73
CA GLN A 36 -9.69 -9.55 15.10
C GLN A 36 -10.57 -8.39 15.54
N LEU A 37 -11.29 -7.79 14.60
CA LEU A 37 -12.35 -6.84 14.91
C LEU A 37 -13.58 -7.62 15.35
N GLU A 38 -13.88 -7.61 16.65
CA GLU A 38 -14.99 -8.37 17.23
C GLU A 38 -16.32 -7.63 17.05
N SER A 39 -16.34 -6.33 17.33
CA SER A 39 -17.53 -5.50 17.17
C SER A 39 -17.19 -4.00 17.24
N MET A 40 -18.21 -3.16 17.07
CA MET A 40 -18.13 -1.71 17.26
C MET A 40 -19.10 -1.29 18.36
N THR A 41 -18.70 -0.34 19.21
CA THR A 41 -19.61 0.26 20.20
C THR A 41 -20.66 1.13 19.50
N SER A 42 -21.73 1.51 20.22
CA SER A 42 -22.73 2.45 19.72
C SER A 42 -22.16 3.83 19.36
N GLU A 43 -21.01 4.18 19.95
CA GLU A 43 -20.32 5.45 19.74
C GLU A 43 -19.22 5.34 18.67
N GLY A 44 -19.01 4.12 18.14
CA GLY A 44 -18.14 3.86 17.01
C GLY A 44 -16.69 3.50 17.37
N ASP A 45 -16.41 3.11 18.62
CA ASP A 45 -15.11 2.56 19.01
C ASP A 45 -15.00 1.09 18.61
N ALA A 46 -13.81 0.65 18.25
CA ALA A 46 -13.59 -0.73 17.84
C ALA A 46 -13.23 -1.62 19.03
N ILE A 47 -13.99 -2.70 19.22
CA ILE A 47 -13.66 -3.76 20.17
C ILE A 47 -12.85 -4.81 19.41
N MET A 48 -11.62 -5.01 19.87
CA MET A 48 -10.61 -5.85 19.24
C MET A 48 -10.29 -7.04 20.12
N LYS A 49 -9.90 -8.14 19.48
CA LYS A 49 -9.43 -9.35 20.14
C LYS A 49 -8.02 -9.67 19.68
N ALA A 50 -7.09 -9.74 20.63
CA ALA A 50 -5.72 -10.13 20.35
C ALA A 50 -5.62 -11.63 20.01
N PRO A 51 -4.52 -12.09 19.36
CA PRO A 51 -4.33 -13.51 19.04
C PRO A 51 -4.39 -14.46 20.23
N ASN A 52 -4.06 -13.98 21.43
CA ASN A 52 -4.13 -14.74 22.68
C ASN A 52 -5.55 -14.76 23.30
N GLY A 53 -6.54 -14.14 22.64
CA GLY A 53 -7.93 -14.09 23.05
C GLY A 53 -8.30 -12.94 23.98
N LEU A 54 -7.34 -12.10 24.40
CA LEU A 54 -7.62 -10.95 25.28
C LEU A 54 -8.29 -9.81 24.49
N GLY A 55 -9.35 -9.23 25.07
CA GLY A 55 -10.07 -8.08 24.52
C GLY A 55 -9.37 -6.75 24.81
N TRP A 56 -9.49 -5.80 23.88
CA TRP A 56 -8.94 -4.44 23.98
C TRP A 56 -9.70 -3.51 23.02
N ILE A 57 -9.50 -2.19 23.12
CA ILE A 57 -10.32 -1.19 22.41
C ILE A 57 -9.45 -0.20 21.62
N ILE A 58 -9.95 0.24 20.46
CA ILE A 58 -9.46 1.42 19.75
C ILE A 58 -10.53 2.51 19.86
N ALA A 59 -10.20 3.63 20.50
CA ALA A 59 -11.09 4.76 20.60
C ALA A 59 -11.18 5.53 19.27
N LYS A 60 -12.39 5.89 18.84
CA LYS A 60 -12.60 6.66 17.60
C LYS A 60 -12.11 8.10 17.73
N GLU A 61 -12.42 8.71 18.86
CA GLU A 61 -12.01 10.07 19.23
C GLU A 61 -11.18 9.97 20.52
N PRO A 62 -9.86 9.72 20.39
CA PRO A 62 -9.02 9.48 21.55
C PRO A 62 -8.90 10.75 22.40
N GLY A 63 -9.27 10.64 23.67
CA GLY A 63 -9.09 11.64 24.71
C GLY A 63 -8.88 10.95 26.05
N LEU A 64 -8.16 11.59 26.98
CA LEU A 64 -7.75 10.93 28.23
C LEU A 64 -8.97 10.47 29.05
N GLU A 65 -9.97 11.34 29.22
CA GLU A 65 -11.23 11.01 29.89
C GLU A 65 -11.99 9.89 29.16
N ARG A 66 -12.06 9.97 27.83
CA ARG A 66 -12.73 8.97 27.00
C ARG A 66 -12.09 7.58 27.13
N ILE A 67 -10.76 7.53 27.13
CA ILE A 67 -10.00 6.30 27.30
C ILE A 67 -10.29 5.70 28.68
N GLU A 68 -10.20 6.50 29.74
CA GLU A 68 -10.49 6.01 31.10
C GLU A 68 -11.91 5.48 31.24
N ASP A 69 -12.89 6.14 30.62
CA ASP A 69 -14.29 5.71 30.66
C ASP A 69 -14.49 4.39 29.93
N LEU A 70 -13.90 4.23 28.74
CA LEU A 70 -13.94 2.98 27.98
C LEU A 70 -13.27 1.84 28.75
N GLU A 71 -12.10 2.08 29.33
CA GLU A 71 -11.37 1.06 30.10
C GLU A 71 -12.18 0.60 31.32
N LYS A 72 -12.85 1.53 32.03
CA LYS A 72 -13.73 1.21 33.17
C LYS A 72 -14.99 0.47 32.72
N GLN A 73 -15.63 0.91 31.65
CA GLN A 73 -16.90 0.36 31.17
C GLN A 73 -16.76 -1.07 30.64
N TYR A 74 -15.70 -1.33 29.87
CA TYR A 74 -15.49 -2.61 29.18
C TYR A 74 -14.42 -3.49 29.85
N ASN A 75 -13.80 -3.01 30.93
CA ASN A 75 -12.72 -3.70 31.65
C ASN A 75 -11.63 -4.23 30.69
N SER A 76 -11.28 -3.40 29.70
CA SER A 76 -10.38 -3.76 28.61
C SER A 76 -9.49 -2.55 28.28
N PRO A 77 -8.18 -2.74 28.05
CA PRO A 77 -7.27 -1.62 27.79
C PRO A 77 -7.55 -0.95 26.44
N CYS A 78 -7.27 0.34 26.34
CA CYS A 78 -7.33 1.08 25.08
C CYS A 78 -5.93 1.24 24.48
N TYR A 79 -5.80 0.97 23.17
CA TYR A 79 -4.54 1.16 22.45
C TYR A 79 -4.74 1.96 21.17
N SER A 80 -3.69 2.68 20.79
CA SER A 80 -3.53 3.28 19.46
C SER A 80 -2.44 2.50 18.70
N PRO A 81 -2.79 1.44 17.96
CA PRO A 81 -1.87 0.62 17.17
C PRO A 81 -0.81 1.39 16.36
N MET A 82 -1.16 2.53 15.77
CA MET A 82 -0.25 3.35 14.96
C MET A 82 0.96 3.87 15.75
N THR A 83 0.81 4.07 17.06
CA THR A 83 1.82 4.68 17.93
C THR A 83 2.29 3.74 19.04
N ASN A 84 1.67 2.57 19.20
CA ASN A 84 1.97 1.62 20.27
C ASN A 84 3.14 0.71 19.88
N GLU A 85 4.14 0.62 20.76
CA GLU A 85 5.38 -0.13 20.51
C GLU A 85 5.18 -1.62 20.20
N LEU A 86 4.15 -2.26 20.76
CA LEU A 86 3.91 -3.69 20.54
C LEU A 86 3.56 -3.97 19.08
N PHE A 87 2.72 -3.11 18.49
CA PHE A 87 2.34 -3.19 17.08
C PHE A 87 3.52 -2.83 16.18
N THR A 88 4.27 -1.76 16.52
CA THR A 88 5.50 -1.41 15.79
C THR A 88 6.49 -2.59 15.73
N ARG A 89 6.76 -3.24 16.88
CA ARG A 89 7.67 -4.39 16.95
C ARG A 89 7.17 -5.59 16.13
N PHE A 90 5.86 -5.86 16.17
CA PHE A 90 5.26 -6.90 15.34
C PHE A 90 5.48 -6.60 13.85
N ILE A 91 5.14 -5.39 13.43
CA ILE A 91 5.28 -4.96 12.03
C ILE A 91 6.74 -5.07 11.56
N MET A 92 7.72 -4.64 12.36
CA MET A 92 9.13 -4.76 12.01
C MET A 92 9.59 -6.22 11.85
N ARG A 93 8.98 -7.16 12.57
CA ARG A 93 9.32 -8.57 12.49
C ARG A 93 8.75 -9.20 11.22
N GLU A 94 7.50 -8.89 10.89
CA GLU A 94 6.83 -9.45 9.72
C GLU A 94 7.26 -8.77 8.41
N TYR A 95 7.55 -7.47 8.46
CA TYR A 95 7.91 -6.63 7.31
C TYR A 95 9.29 -6.01 7.53
N PRO A 96 10.37 -6.65 7.02
CA PRO A 96 11.73 -6.15 7.21
C PRO A 96 11.94 -4.77 6.62
N VAL A 97 12.48 -3.86 7.44
CA VAL A 97 12.73 -2.46 7.08
C VAL A 97 14.11 -1.98 7.50
N THR A 98 14.60 -0.96 6.78
CA THR A 98 15.71 -0.10 7.17
C THR A 98 15.15 1.22 7.68
N ILE A 99 15.74 1.75 8.77
CA ILE A 99 15.29 2.97 9.43
C ILE A 99 16.45 3.96 9.46
N ASP A 100 16.27 5.10 8.81
CA ASP A 100 17.27 6.17 8.71
C ASP A 100 16.73 7.48 9.29
N PRO A 101 17.47 8.18 10.15
CA PRO A 101 17.09 9.52 10.58
C PRO A 101 17.31 10.54 9.46
N ILE A 102 16.33 11.41 9.22
CA ILE A 102 16.44 12.61 8.39
C ILE A 102 16.60 13.81 9.33
N VAL A 103 17.82 14.29 9.46
CA VAL A 103 18.13 15.42 10.35
C VAL A 103 17.76 16.75 9.68
N ALA A 104 18.13 16.93 8.41
CA ALA A 104 17.88 18.17 7.68
C ALA A 104 17.50 17.93 6.21
N VAL A 105 16.64 18.81 5.67
CA VAL A 105 16.26 18.85 4.26
C VAL A 105 16.52 20.27 3.75
N ASN A 106 17.29 20.39 2.67
CA ASN A 106 17.67 21.67 2.08
C ASN A 106 18.27 22.69 3.07
N GLY A 107 19.02 22.19 4.06
CA GLY A 107 19.66 23.01 5.10
C GLY A 107 18.76 23.39 6.29
N THR A 108 17.47 23.00 6.27
CA THR A 108 16.54 23.20 7.39
C THR A 108 16.47 21.95 8.25
N LEU A 109 16.57 22.12 9.57
CA LEU A 109 16.37 21.03 10.53
C LEU A 109 14.90 20.57 10.52
N VAL A 110 14.66 19.28 10.30
CA VAL A 110 13.28 18.72 10.22
C VAL A 110 13.03 17.60 11.23
N GLY A 111 14.04 16.82 11.61
CA GLY A 111 13.90 15.76 12.63
C GLY A 111 12.86 14.70 12.28
N GLN A 112 13.04 14.01 11.15
CA GLN A 112 12.11 12.98 10.66
C GLN A 112 12.78 11.61 10.60
N TRP A 113 11.97 10.58 10.42
CA TRP A 113 12.40 9.20 10.21
C TRP A 113 12.00 8.74 8.83
N ARG A 114 12.97 8.24 8.08
CA ARG A 114 12.75 7.52 6.82
C ARG A 114 12.76 6.03 7.09
N VAL A 115 11.73 5.34 6.64
CA VAL A 115 11.64 3.89 6.71
C VAL A 115 11.50 3.34 5.29
N ALA A 116 12.33 2.37 4.95
CA ALA A 116 12.33 1.74 3.64
C ALA A 116 12.27 0.22 3.77
N SER A 117 11.48 -0.45 2.93
CA SER A 117 11.54 -1.91 2.79
C SER A 117 12.95 -2.34 2.36
N ASN A 118 13.46 -3.47 2.85
CA ASN A 118 14.83 -3.92 2.57
C ASN A 118 15.17 -4.08 1.08
N GLY A 119 14.18 -4.36 0.22
CA GLY A 119 14.42 -4.38 -1.23
C GLY A 119 14.86 -3.02 -1.76
N ALA A 120 14.27 -1.93 -1.25
CA ALA A 120 14.46 -0.58 -1.75
C ALA A 120 15.88 -0.05 -1.47
N SER A 121 16.57 -0.63 -0.49
CA SER A 121 17.94 -0.29 -0.14
C SER A 121 19.00 -1.05 -0.96
N ALA A 122 18.61 -2.06 -1.76
CA ALA A 122 19.54 -2.91 -2.50
C ALA A 122 20.00 -2.33 -3.86
N GLY A 123 19.44 -1.19 -4.31
CA GLY A 123 19.85 -0.52 -5.57
C GLY A 123 19.46 -1.27 -6.85
N ILE A 124 18.55 -2.25 -6.76
CA ILE A 124 18.00 -2.98 -7.91
C ILE A 124 17.05 -2.04 -8.67
N ASN A 125 17.14 -2.02 -10.00
CA ASN A 125 16.21 -1.25 -10.83
C ASN A 125 14.75 -1.75 -10.60
N VAL A 126 13.81 -0.81 -10.55
CA VAL A 126 12.40 -1.06 -10.23
C VAL A 126 11.73 -2.04 -11.19
N THR A 127 11.93 -1.92 -12.49
CA THR A 127 11.30 -2.82 -13.48
C THR A 127 11.91 -4.22 -13.42
N THR A 128 13.22 -4.31 -13.18
CA THR A 128 13.89 -5.61 -12.93
C THR A 128 13.31 -6.29 -11.69
N ALA A 129 13.20 -5.56 -10.58
CA ALA A 129 12.65 -6.10 -9.34
C ALA A 129 11.21 -6.58 -9.52
N PHE A 130 10.41 -5.79 -10.25
CA PHE A 130 9.05 -6.13 -10.59
C PHE A 130 8.96 -7.41 -11.44
N GLN A 131 9.75 -7.53 -12.51
CA GLN A 131 9.75 -8.72 -13.38
C GLN A 131 10.16 -10.00 -12.65
N HIS A 132 11.05 -9.87 -11.67
CA HIS A 132 11.48 -10.98 -10.81
C HIS A 132 10.57 -11.20 -9.59
N LYS A 133 9.44 -10.50 -9.50
CA LYS A 133 8.46 -10.61 -8.40
C LYS A 133 9.09 -10.41 -7.02
N LEU A 134 10.08 -9.51 -6.94
CA LEU A 134 10.68 -9.13 -5.68
C LEU A 134 9.66 -8.31 -4.85
N PRO A 135 9.75 -8.33 -3.51
CA PRO A 135 8.93 -7.47 -2.66
C PRO A 135 9.05 -6.01 -3.08
N GLU A 136 7.92 -5.31 -3.14
CA GLU A 136 7.90 -3.93 -3.61
C GLU A 136 8.71 -3.00 -2.72
N PHE A 137 9.33 -2.01 -3.37
CA PHE A 137 10.07 -0.93 -2.74
C PHE A 137 9.13 0.13 -2.14
N CYS A 138 8.91 0.04 -0.84
CA CYS A 138 8.10 1.00 -0.11
C CYS A 138 8.98 1.94 0.72
N VAL A 139 8.78 3.26 0.58
CA VAL A 139 9.46 4.28 1.40
C VAL A 139 8.42 5.17 2.08
N THR A 140 8.56 5.36 3.38
CA THR A 140 7.68 6.22 4.19
C THR A 140 8.52 7.17 5.04
N GLN A 141 7.92 8.31 5.40
CA GLN A 141 8.54 9.33 6.24
C GLN A 141 7.52 9.85 7.25
N SER A 142 7.93 10.03 8.51
CA SER A 142 7.15 10.72 9.54
C SER A 142 8.09 11.32 10.60
N GLU A 143 7.62 12.33 11.32
CA GLU A 143 8.27 12.83 12.54
C GLU A 143 8.26 11.78 13.66
N ASN A 144 7.28 10.87 13.63
CA ASN A 144 7.17 9.75 14.56
C ASN A 144 7.70 8.46 13.91
N MET A 145 8.70 7.85 14.53
CA MET A 145 9.31 6.60 14.04
C MET A 145 8.31 5.44 13.97
N SER A 146 7.47 5.26 15.00
CA SER A 146 6.46 4.19 15.02
C SER A 146 5.47 4.34 13.87
N GLU A 147 4.99 5.56 13.63
CA GLU A 147 4.08 5.82 12.51
C GLU A 147 4.76 5.54 11.17
N ALA A 148 6.00 5.99 10.97
CA ALA A 148 6.74 5.73 9.74
C ALA A 148 6.89 4.23 9.47
N ILE A 149 7.20 3.45 10.52
CA ILE A 149 7.32 1.99 10.46
C ILE A 149 5.97 1.34 10.14
N VAL A 150 4.91 1.71 10.85
CA VAL A 150 3.58 1.13 10.66
C VAL A 150 3.05 1.45 9.27
N HIS A 151 3.17 2.70 8.80
CA HIS A 151 2.82 3.06 7.43
C HIS A 151 3.61 2.25 6.39
N ASN A 152 4.90 2.01 6.64
CA ASN A 152 5.69 1.16 5.75
C ASN A 152 5.15 -0.26 5.71
N GLY A 153 4.85 -0.84 6.87
CA GLY A 153 4.27 -2.18 6.99
C GLY A 153 2.91 -2.30 6.32
N LEU A 154 2.01 -1.33 6.52
CA LEU A 154 0.71 -1.26 5.85
C LEU A 154 0.89 -1.26 4.33
N MET A 155 1.83 -0.45 3.81
CA MET A 155 2.13 -0.42 2.39
C MET A 155 2.73 -1.74 1.90
N GLN A 156 3.66 -2.34 2.67
CA GLN A 156 4.24 -3.65 2.37
C GLN A 156 3.18 -4.76 2.29
N ALA A 157 2.15 -4.69 3.13
CA ALA A 157 0.99 -5.59 3.13
C ALA A 157 0.01 -5.34 1.97
N GLY A 158 0.13 -4.24 1.24
CA GLY A 158 -0.70 -3.91 0.07
C GLY A 158 -1.55 -2.66 0.21
N ILE A 159 -1.67 -2.08 1.40
CA ILE A 159 -2.51 -0.90 1.63
C ILE A 159 -1.91 0.32 0.94
N GLY A 160 -2.71 1.01 0.11
CA GLY A 160 -2.25 2.14 -0.68
C GLY A 160 -1.63 1.75 -2.03
N ARG A 161 -1.50 0.45 -2.32
CA ARG A 161 -1.11 -0.04 -3.64
C ARG A 161 -2.31 -0.09 -4.57
N THR A 162 -2.06 0.11 -5.85
CA THR A 162 -3.07 0.05 -6.90
C THR A 162 -2.80 -1.15 -7.81
N ALA A 163 -3.87 -1.79 -8.25
CA ALA A 163 -3.79 -3.00 -9.05
C ALA A 163 -3.51 -2.70 -10.54
N TYR A 164 -2.61 -3.48 -11.11
CA TYR A 164 -2.31 -3.50 -12.53
C TYR A 164 -2.30 -4.95 -13.03
N LEU A 165 -2.56 -5.11 -14.31
CA LEU A 165 -2.21 -6.30 -15.08
C LEU A 165 -0.98 -5.97 -15.90
N TYR A 166 0.11 -6.69 -15.61
CA TYR A 166 1.30 -6.64 -16.44
C TYR A 166 1.26 -7.76 -17.45
N PHE A 167 1.17 -7.41 -18.73
CA PHE A 167 1.19 -8.38 -19.82
C PHE A 167 2.61 -8.62 -20.29
N GLN A 168 2.95 -9.88 -20.55
CA GLN A 168 4.20 -10.23 -21.21
C GLN A 168 4.13 -9.83 -22.69
N HIS A 169 5.28 -9.84 -23.37
CA HIS A 169 5.36 -9.44 -24.79
C HIS A 169 4.52 -10.30 -25.73
N ASP A 170 4.14 -11.52 -25.32
CA ASP A 170 3.22 -12.39 -26.04
C ASP A 170 1.75 -11.92 -25.97
N MET A 171 1.45 -10.94 -25.11
CA MET A 171 0.12 -10.39 -24.79
C MET A 171 -0.89 -11.43 -24.29
N ALA A 172 -0.46 -12.67 -24.06
CA ALA A 172 -1.27 -13.79 -23.64
C ALA A 172 -1.04 -14.09 -22.15
N SER A 173 0.21 -14.06 -21.74
CA SER A 173 0.65 -14.27 -20.36
C SER A 173 0.58 -12.95 -19.60
N TYR A 174 0.13 -13.00 -18.35
CA TYR A 174 0.02 -11.81 -17.52
C TYR A 174 0.26 -12.14 -16.05
N ASP A 175 0.58 -11.09 -15.28
CA ASP A 175 0.65 -11.12 -13.82
C ASP A 175 -0.25 -10.01 -13.25
N VAL A 176 -1.09 -10.36 -12.27
CA VAL A 176 -1.72 -9.36 -11.41
C VAL A 176 -0.69 -8.86 -10.42
N VAL A 177 -0.54 -7.54 -10.37
CA VAL A 177 0.47 -6.89 -9.53
C VAL A 177 -0.14 -5.69 -8.81
N PHE A 178 0.36 -5.44 -7.59
CA PHE A 178 -0.04 -4.29 -6.80
C PHE A 178 1.16 -3.37 -6.68
N ILE A 179 1.00 -2.14 -7.15
CA ILE A 179 2.07 -1.17 -7.26
C ILE A 179 1.72 0.07 -6.42
N SER A 180 2.61 0.46 -5.52
CA SER A 180 2.60 1.71 -4.77
C SER A 180 2.71 2.92 -5.72
N PRO A 181 2.19 4.09 -5.32
CA PRO A 181 2.30 5.29 -6.13
C PRO A 181 3.74 5.66 -6.46
N GLN A 182 4.67 5.48 -5.52
CA GLN A 182 6.09 5.82 -5.69
C GLN A 182 6.74 4.96 -6.77
N THR A 183 6.52 3.65 -6.71
CA THR A 183 7.02 2.68 -7.68
C THR A 183 6.40 2.91 -9.05
N ALA A 184 5.10 3.21 -9.11
CA ALA A 184 4.41 3.51 -10.36
C ALA A 184 5.02 4.72 -11.10
N GLU A 185 5.38 5.78 -10.38
CA GLU A 185 6.04 6.95 -10.99
C GLU A 185 7.41 6.61 -11.61
N VAL A 186 8.18 5.71 -10.99
CA VAL A 186 9.45 5.25 -11.58
C VAL A 186 9.20 4.39 -12.81
N ILE A 187 8.25 3.45 -12.74
CA ILE A 187 7.94 2.54 -13.86
C ILE A 187 7.44 3.32 -15.09
N LYS A 188 6.65 4.37 -14.90
CA LYS A 188 6.17 5.24 -16.00
C LYS A 188 7.30 5.90 -16.78
N GLN A 189 8.49 6.04 -16.20
CA GLN A 189 9.68 6.56 -16.90
C GLN A 189 10.33 5.54 -17.84
N GLU A 190 9.85 4.29 -17.86
CA GLU A 190 10.26 3.23 -18.79
C GLU A 190 9.10 2.90 -19.76
N PRO A 191 8.94 3.61 -20.89
CA PRO A 191 7.76 3.50 -21.76
C PRO A 191 7.54 2.09 -22.32
N ALA A 192 8.62 1.37 -22.64
CA ALA A 192 8.54 0.00 -23.14
C ALA A 192 7.93 -0.95 -22.11
N PHE A 193 8.20 -0.72 -20.83
CA PHE A 193 7.62 -1.49 -19.74
C PHE A 193 6.18 -1.05 -19.50
N TRP A 194 5.97 0.26 -19.35
CA TRP A 194 4.67 0.84 -19.04
C TRP A 194 3.61 0.56 -20.10
N ALA A 195 3.98 0.46 -21.38
CA ALA A 195 3.07 0.13 -22.47
C ALA A 195 2.33 -1.22 -22.29
N TYR A 196 2.85 -2.11 -21.44
CA TYR A 196 2.24 -3.42 -21.15
C TYR A 196 1.60 -3.50 -19.76
N CYS A 197 1.57 -2.39 -19.01
CA CYS A 197 0.87 -2.30 -17.73
C CYS A 197 -0.51 -1.66 -17.94
N VAL A 198 -1.57 -2.41 -17.61
CA VAL A 198 -2.95 -1.91 -17.66
C VAL A 198 -3.48 -1.73 -16.25
N ARG A 199 -3.98 -0.54 -15.93
CA ARG A 199 -4.60 -0.21 -14.64
C ARG A 199 -5.96 -0.90 -14.49
N VAL A 200 -6.22 -1.53 -13.34
CA VAL A 200 -7.47 -2.27 -13.09
C VAL A 200 -8.07 -1.93 -11.73
N ALA A 201 -8.88 -0.87 -11.67
CA ALA A 201 -9.32 -0.23 -10.43
C ALA A 201 -10.18 -1.11 -9.54
N GLU A 202 -11.00 -1.97 -10.13
CA GLU A 202 -11.87 -2.92 -9.45
C GLU A 202 -11.10 -3.93 -8.59
N LEU A 203 -9.81 -4.15 -8.87
CA LEU A 203 -8.98 -5.10 -8.16
C LEU A 203 -8.23 -4.50 -6.96
N ASP A 204 -8.20 -3.18 -6.79
CA ASP A 204 -7.50 -2.52 -5.67
C ASP A 204 -7.90 -3.07 -4.31
N GLN A 205 -9.18 -3.39 -4.16
CA GLN A 205 -9.77 -3.86 -2.91
C GLN A 205 -9.17 -5.17 -2.40
N TYR A 206 -8.51 -5.92 -3.27
CA TYR A 206 -7.92 -7.23 -3.01
C TYR A 206 -6.41 -7.16 -2.74
N ALA A 207 -5.81 -5.97 -2.68
CA ALA A 207 -4.36 -5.81 -2.52
C ALA A 207 -3.77 -6.48 -1.28
N VAL A 208 -4.60 -6.71 -0.25
CA VAL A 208 -4.18 -7.32 1.02
C VAL A 208 -4.58 -8.79 1.11
N ILE A 209 -5.78 -9.14 0.65
CA ILE A 209 -6.36 -10.48 0.82
C ILE A 209 -6.16 -11.41 -0.39
N GLY A 210 -5.63 -10.89 -1.50
CA GLY A 210 -5.48 -11.62 -2.76
C GLY A 210 -6.73 -11.56 -3.63
N VAL A 211 -6.52 -11.65 -4.95
CA VAL A 211 -7.60 -11.52 -5.95
C VAL A 211 -8.34 -12.85 -6.11
N PRO A 212 -9.67 -12.88 -5.99
CA PRO A 212 -10.47 -14.05 -6.35
C PRO A 212 -10.38 -14.34 -7.84
N GLN A 213 -10.29 -15.62 -8.21
CA GLN A 213 -10.11 -16.05 -9.60
C GLN A 213 -11.19 -15.49 -10.55
N GLU A 214 -12.45 -15.42 -10.11
CA GLU A 214 -13.55 -14.89 -10.92
C GLU A 214 -13.38 -13.39 -11.23
N ALA A 215 -12.94 -12.60 -10.23
CA ALA A 215 -12.69 -11.17 -10.40
C ALA A 215 -11.49 -10.92 -11.33
N GLU A 216 -10.45 -11.76 -11.22
CA GLU A 216 -9.28 -11.71 -12.10
C GLU A 216 -9.65 -11.97 -13.57
N LEU A 217 -10.44 -13.02 -13.85
CA LEU A 217 -10.82 -13.38 -15.22
C LEU A 217 -11.59 -12.25 -15.92
N LEU A 218 -12.52 -11.61 -15.20
CA LEU A 218 -13.29 -10.49 -15.72
C LEU A 218 -12.41 -9.27 -16.01
N ALA A 219 -11.49 -8.96 -15.09
CA ALA A 219 -10.53 -7.87 -15.22
C ALA A 219 -9.61 -8.05 -16.44
N VAL A 220 -9.14 -9.28 -16.69
CA VAL A 220 -8.24 -9.60 -17.80
C VAL A 220 -8.91 -9.42 -19.16
N GLU A 221 -10.18 -9.81 -19.28
CA GLU A 221 -10.93 -9.65 -20.54
C GLU A 221 -11.02 -8.17 -20.94
N ASN A 222 -11.38 -7.31 -19.99
CA ASN A 222 -11.45 -5.87 -20.19
C ASN A 222 -10.06 -5.27 -20.48
N ALA A 223 -9.04 -5.70 -19.74
CA ALA A 223 -7.69 -5.17 -19.87
C ALA A 223 -7.03 -5.50 -21.21
N LYS A 224 -7.33 -6.67 -21.82
CA LYS A 224 -6.81 -7.03 -23.15
C LYS A 224 -7.25 -6.05 -24.24
N LEU A 225 -8.46 -5.50 -24.14
CA LEU A 225 -8.94 -4.48 -25.09
C LEU A 225 -8.15 -3.18 -24.96
N VAL A 226 -7.86 -2.76 -23.73
CA VAL A 226 -7.06 -1.56 -23.45
C VAL A 226 -5.61 -1.75 -23.89
N LEU A 227 -5.03 -2.93 -23.63
CA LEU A 227 -3.65 -3.27 -23.97
C LEU A 227 -3.37 -3.10 -25.47
N VAL A 228 -4.28 -3.56 -26.33
CA VAL A 228 -4.10 -3.46 -27.79
C VAL A 228 -3.97 -2.00 -28.23
N ALA A 229 -4.77 -1.10 -27.67
CA ALA A 229 -4.70 0.32 -27.98
C ALA A 229 -3.38 0.94 -27.48
N GLN A 230 -3.02 0.67 -26.22
CA GLN A 230 -1.82 1.21 -25.57
C GLN A 230 -0.51 0.77 -26.27
N VAL A 231 -0.40 -0.52 -26.64
CA VAL A 231 0.77 -1.03 -27.37
C VAL A 231 0.83 -0.48 -28.80
N ALA A 232 -0.31 -0.30 -29.47
CA ALA A 232 -0.34 0.28 -30.81
C ALA A 232 0.11 1.74 -30.82
N GLU A 233 -0.28 2.52 -29.80
CA GLU A 233 0.15 3.91 -29.61
C GLU A 233 1.67 3.99 -29.36
N TYR A 234 2.17 3.20 -28.41
CA TYR A 234 3.61 3.11 -28.14
C TYR A 234 4.43 2.78 -29.39
N LYS A 235 3.99 1.79 -30.19
CA LYS A 235 4.68 1.43 -31.43
C LYS A 235 4.73 2.60 -32.40
N ARG A 236 3.61 3.32 -32.62
CA ARG A 236 3.59 4.49 -33.52
C ARG A 236 4.57 5.57 -33.08
N GLU A 237 4.54 5.95 -31.79
CA GLU A 237 5.44 6.96 -31.23
C GLU A 237 6.92 6.57 -31.29
N SER A 238 7.22 5.27 -31.15
CA SER A 238 8.59 4.77 -31.26
C SER A 238 9.13 4.85 -32.70
N THR A 239 8.29 4.60 -33.71
CA THR A 239 8.66 4.77 -35.12
C THR A 239 8.83 6.23 -35.52
N SER A 240 7.96 7.14 -35.05
CA SER A 240 8.07 8.57 -35.41
C SER A 240 9.35 9.21 -34.88
N LYS A 241 9.80 8.85 -33.68
CA LYS A 241 11.08 9.34 -33.12
C LYS A 241 12.30 8.88 -33.93
N LEU A 242 12.26 7.67 -34.49
CA LEU A 242 13.34 7.13 -35.32
C LEU A 242 13.46 7.80 -36.69
N ASP A 243 12.38 8.41 -37.18
CA ASP A 243 12.36 9.14 -38.44
C ASP A 243 12.79 10.61 -38.24
N ASP A 244 12.40 11.25 -37.14
CA ASP A 244 12.85 12.61 -36.79
C ASP A 244 14.36 12.69 -36.50
N ASP A 245 14.95 11.67 -35.85
CA ASP A 245 16.40 11.64 -35.57
C ASP A 245 17.23 11.52 -36.86
N LYS A 246 16.70 10.86 -37.91
CA LYS A 246 17.39 10.72 -39.21
C LYS A 246 17.42 12.00 -40.04
N ASP A 247 16.45 12.88 -39.85
CA ASP A 247 16.39 14.17 -40.56
C ASP A 247 17.23 15.26 -39.85
N SER A 248 17.69 15.01 -38.63
CA SER A 248 18.53 15.93 -37.84
C SER A 248 20.05 15.73 -38.03
N GLU A 249 20.47 14.70 -38.75
CA GLU A 249 21.88 14.42 -39.11
C GLU A 249 22.28 14.91 -40.52
N GLN A 250 21.50 15.80 -41.16
CA GLN A 250 21.84 16.43 -42.46
C GLN A 250 22.30 17.88 -42.34
#